data_AF-A0AA41VGM5-F1
#
_entry.id   AF-A0AA41VGM5-F1
#
_cell.length_a   1.000
_cell.length_b   1.000
_cell.length_c   1.000
_cell.angle_alpha   90.00
_cell.angle_beta   90.00
_cell.angle_gamma   90.00
#
_symmetry.space_group_name_H-M   'P 1'
#
loop_
_entity.id
_entity.type
_entity.pdbx_description
1 polymer ?
#
loop_
_entity_poly.entity_id
_entity_poly.type
_entity_poly.pdbx_seq_one_letter_code
_entity_poly.pdbx_strand_id
1 'polypeptide(L)' 'VFGPKAQQRSIYDHAISPIVNEVLEGFNCTVFAYGQTGTGKTYTMEGGIKTK' A
#
# COMPACT_ATOMS: atom_id res chain seq x y z
N VAL A 1 -5.15 8.46 -8.42
CA VAL A 1 -4.90 9.37 -7.26
C VAL A 1 -5.98 9.12 -6.22
N PHE A 2 -5.61 8.86 -4.97
CA PHE A 2 -6.55 8.55 -3.88
C PHE A 2 -6.83 9.80 -3.05
N GLY A 3 -8.10 10.05 -2.72
CA GLY A 3 -8.50 11.16 -1.86
C GLY A 3 -8.29 10.87 -0.37
N PRO A 4 -8.44 11.88 0.51
CA PRO A 4 -8.23 11.73 1.96
C PRO A 4 -9.20 10.76 2.65
N LYS A 5 -10.32 10.41 2.01
CA LYS A 5 -11.30 9.44 2.49
C LYS A 5 -11.05 8.01 1.99
N ALA A 6 -10.01 7.80 1.19
CA ALA A 6 -9.68 6.47 0.69
C ALA A 6 -9.32 5.55 1.85
N GLN A 7 -9.83 4.32 1.79
CA GLN A 7 -9.55 3.30 2.80
C GLN A 7 -8.37 2.44 2.38
N GLN A 8 -7.63 1.90 3.36
CA GLN A 8 -6.53 0.97 3.14
C GLN A 8 -6.90 -0.15 2.16
N ARG A 9 -8.11 -0.71 2.31
CA ARG A 9 -8.59 -1.78 1.43
C ARG A 9 -8.71 -1.32 -0.02
N SER A 10 -9.33 -0.16 -0.26
CA SER A 10 -9.46 0.39 -1.61
C SER A 10 -8.11 0.67 -2.26
N ILE A 11 -7.12 1.16 -1.50
CA ILE A 11 -5.77 1.42 -2.00
C ILE A 11 -5.10 0.10 -2.41
N TYR A 12 -5.18 -0.92 -1.55
CA TYR A 12 -4.66 -2.25 -1.86
C TYR A 12 -5.30 -2.85 -3.12
N ASP A 13 -6.62 -2.87 -3.19
CA ASP A 13 -7.36 -3.50 -4.30
C ASP A 13 -7.02 -2.84 -5.65
N HIS A 14 -6.88 -1.51 -5.68
CA HIS A 14 -6.67 -0.78 -6.93
C HIS A 14 -5.19 -0.65 -7.33
N ALA A 15 -4.26 -0.53 -6.36
CA ALA A 15 -2.86 -0.24 -6.66
C ALA A 15 -1.92 -1.43 -6.44
N ILE A 16 -2.24 -2.34 -5.53
CA ILE A 16 -1.31 -3.40 -5.08
C ILE A 16 -1.73 -4.77 -5.60
N SER A 17 -3.03 -5.08 -5.62
CA SER A 17 -3.53 -6.38 -6.07
C SER A 17 -3.07 -6.77 -7.48
N PRO A 18 -3.01 -5.86 -8.49
CA PRO A 18 -2.48 -6.22 -9.81
C PRO A 18 -1.00 -6.59 -9.78
N ILE A 19 -0.20 -5.88 -8.98
CA ILE A 19 1.23 -6.14 -8.80
C ILE A 19 1.45 -7.51 -8.16
N VAL A 20 0.60 -7.90 -7.21
CA VAL A 20 0.66 -9.24 -6.61
C VAL A 20 0.43 -10.32 -7.67
N ASN A 21 -0.49 -10.10 -8.61
CA ASN A 21 -0.70 -11.05 -9.71
C ASN A 21 0.55 -11.18 -10.59
N GLU A 22 1.21 -10.06 -10.93
CA GLU A 22 2.49 -10.09 -11.68
C GLU A 22 3.57 -10.86 -10.91
N VAL A 23 3.67 -10.70 -9.58
CA VAL A 23 4.58 -11.50 -8.76
C VAL A 23 4.28 -12.99 -8.87
N LEU A 24 3.00 -13.38 -8.88
CA LEU A 24 2.59 -14.79 -9.05
C LEU A 24 2.89 -15.34 -10.46
N GLU A 25 2.97 -14.47 -11.47
CA GLU A 25 3.40 -14.81 -12.82
C GLU A 25 4.94 -14.92 -12.96
N GLY A 26 5.69 -14.64 -11.89
CA GLY A 26 7.15 -14.77 -11.85
C GLY A 26 7.91 -13.48 -12.11
N PHE A 27 7.24 -12.32 -12.08
CA PHE A 27 7.90 -11.02 -12.20
C PHE A 27 8.44 -10.52 -10.85
N ASN A 28 9.59 -9.84 -10.89
CA ASN A 28 10.11 -9.14 -9.72
C ASN A 28 9.44 -7.76 -9.63
N CYS A 29 8.68 -7.53 -8.56
CA CYS A 29 7.99 -6.27 -8.33
C CYS A 29 8.50 -5.57 -7.08
N THR A 30 8.56 -4.24 -7.12
CA THR A 30 8.98 -3.40 -6.00
C THR A 30 8.03 -2.23 -5.83
N VAL A 31 7.50 -2.04 -4.62
CA VAL A 31 6.61 -0.93 -4.27
C VAL A 31 7.30 0.01 -3.29
N PHE A 32 7.30 1.30 -3.61
CA PHE A 32 7.87 2.34 -2.74
C PHE A 32 6.76 3.24 -2.19
N ALA A 33 6.81 3.48 -0.87
CA ALA A 33 6.06 4.54 -0.23
C ALA A 33 6.99 5.74 0.00
N TYR A 34 6.67 6.90 -0.58
CA TYR A 34 7.48 8.12 -0.51
C TYR A 34 6.67 9.31 0.00
N GLY A 35 7.34 10.23 0.70
CA GLY A 35 6.75 11.42 1.31
C GLY A 35 7.44 11.80 2.62
N GLN A 36 7.16 13.00 3.15
CA GLN A 36 7.74 13.48 4.42
C GLN A 36 7.28 12.63 5.63
N THR A 37 7.95 12.75 6.77
CA THR A 37 7.54 12.07 8.01
C THR A 37 6.12 12.48 8.42
N GLY A 38 5.33 11.53 8.93
CA GLY A 38 3.95 11.77 9.34
C GLY A 38 2.89 11.70 8.23
N THR A 39 3.25 11.47 6.97
CA THR A 39 2.27 11.38 5.85
C THR A 39 1.68 9.99 5.62
N GLY A 40 1.82 9.08 6.59
CA GLY A 40 1.18 7.77 6.50
C GLY A 40 1.91 6.73 5.64
N LYS A 41 3.20 6.88 5.33
CA LYS A 41 4.00 5.84 4.65
C LYS A 41 3.96 4.50 5.39
N THR A 42 4.36 4.49 6.67
CA THR A 42 4.32 3.30 7.54
C THR A 42 2.91 2.77 7.69
N TYR A 43 1.92 3.65 7.89
CA TYR A 43 0.52 3.27 7.97
C TYR A 43 0.01 2.60 6.69
N THR A 44 0.44 3.07 5.51
CA THR A 44 0.04 2.50 4.22
C THR A 44 0.68 1.12 4.01
N MET A 45 1.96 0.95 4.35
CA MET A 45 2.72 -0.29 4.12
C MET A 45 2.45 -1.38 5.17
N GLU A 46 2.33 -1.01 6.44
CA GLU A 46 2.27 -1.96 7.57
C GLU A 46 0.93 -1.90 8.33
N GLY A 47 0.11 -0.88 8.08
CA GLY A 47 -1.12 -0.63 8.81
C GLY A 47 -0.91 0.15 10.11
N GLY A 48 -1.96 0.22 10.93
CA GLY A 48 -1.88 0.82 12.27
C GLY A 48 -1.26 -0.14 13.27
N ILE A 49 -0.39 0.36 14.15
CA ILE A 49 0.14 -0.38 15.30
C ILE A 49 -1.05 -0.79 16.17
N LYS A 50 -1.38 -2.08 16.17
CA LYS A 50 -2.37 -2.62 17.11
C LYS A 50 -1.66 -2.83 18.44
N THR A 51 -1.90 -1.95 19.41
CA THR A 51 -1.64 -2.28 20.80
C THR A 51 -2.61 -3.40 21.19
N LYS A 52 -2.08 -4.53 21.67
CA LYS A 52 -2.90 -5.58 22.28
C LYS A 52 -3.59 -5.05 23.54
#